data_AF-A0A519H7E9-F1
#
_entry.id   AF-A0A519H7E9-F1
#
_cell.length_a   1.000
_cell.length_b   1.000
_cell.length_c   1.000
_cell.angle_alpha   90.00
_cell.angle_beta   90.00
_cell.angle_gamma   90.00
#
_symmetry.space_group_name_H-M   'P 1'
#
loop_
_entity.id
_entity.type
_entity.pdbx_description
1 polymer ?
#
loop_
_entity_poly.entity_id
_entity_poly.type
_entity_poly.pdbx_seq_one_letter_code
_entity_poly.pdbx_strand_id
1 'polypeptide(L)'
;FQGALMVMLVDDGSFVLSPSDLTASAGCEFAWLRTVDARRGLVTPPTSEPDLMMDRLAELGDEHERRYVELLRSEGRNVIEIERPDPYNPATLAAAMEETLDALRAGVDVVAQAVLTDAGFGGQADFLVRDADGRYEVWDAKLARHAKVTALLQIAGYADLLDQQGIPRSSVGRLILGNGELHDQYLDDAVAVYRHRRSHLEALLRSHLDSKSSAEWNAADTTQCGSCEHCAAEVEAHRDLLLVAGMRRSQREILREAGVETIDQLAATTTTVPGLAERSWQKLQAQAALQVAPATADGVAHQVFEPKLIRQLPAPSAGDIFFDFEGDPLWADDTSHDAGLEYLFG
;
A
#
# COMPACT_ATOMS: atom_id res chain seq x y z
N PHE A 1 -6.76 0.80 -10.45
CA PHE A 1 -5.79 -0.32 -10.56
C PHE A 1 -6.51 -1.67 -10.49
N GLN A 2 -7.40 -1.99 -11.44
CA GLN A 2 -8.10 -3.29 -11.50
C GLN A 2 -7.30 -4.41 -12.21
N GLY A 3 -6.06 -4.14 -12.61
CA GLY A 3 -5.15 -5.12 -13.21
C GLY A 3 -3.89 -5.41 -12.39
N ALA A 4 -3.83 -5.02 -11.12
CA ALA A 4 -2.71 -5.37 -10.26
C ALA A 4 -2.74 -6.88 -10.02
N LEU A 5 -1.87 -7.60 -10.73
CA LEU A 5 -1.69 -9.04 -10.66
C LEU A 5 -1.30 -9.44 -9.23
N MET A 6 -2.26 -9.58 -8.33
CA MET A 6 -2.01 -10.19 -7.02
C MET A 6 -1.67 -11.66 -7.19
N VAL A 7 -0.95 -12.22 -6.22
CA VAL A 7 -0.39 -13.58 -6.19
C VAL A 7 -1.19 -14.61 -6.99
N MET A 8 -0.51 -15.24 -7.94
CA MET A 8 -1.02 -16.40 -8.66
C MET A 8 -0.77 -17.65 -7.80
N LEU A 9 -1.84 -18.38 -7.50
CA LEU A 9 -1.76 -19.70 -6.88
C LEU A 9 -1.91 -20.76 -7.98
N VAL A 10 -1.04 -21.76 -7.98
CA VAL A 10 -1.07 -22.87 -8.93
C VAL A 10 -1.55 -24.13 -8.20
N ASP A 11 -2.26 -25.02 -8.92
CA ASP A 11 -2.91 -26.22 -8.35
C ASP A 11 -1.95 -27.18 -7.63
N ASP A 12 -0.66 -27.15 -7.98
CA ASP A 12 0.39 -27.96 -7.36
C ASP A 12 0.91 -27.38 -6.02
N GLY A 13 0.34 -26.26 -5.57
CA GLY A 13 0.74 -25.55 -4.35
C GLY A 13 1.88 -24.56 -4.54
N SER A 14 2.39 -24.39 -5.77
CA SER A 14 3.32 -23.31 -6.10
C SER A 14 2.59 -21.98 -6.25
N PHE A 15 3.35 -20.89 -6.19
CA PHE A 15 2.81 -19.53 -6.31
C PHE A 15 3.79 -18.59 -6.99
N VAL A 16 3.25 -17.56 -7.65
CA VAL A 16 4.02 -16.46 -8.23
C VAL A 16 3.54 -15.16 -7.59
N LEU A 17 4.42 -14.52 -6.81
CA LEU A 17 4.21 -13.20 -6.22
C LEU A 17 4.44 -12.11 -7.28
N SER A 18 3.86 -10.94 -7.07
CA SER A 18 4.09 -9.77 -7.91
C SER A 18 4.63 -8.57 -7.13
N PRO A 19 5.08 -7.52 -7.82
CA PRO A 19 5.41 -6.26 -7.17
C PRO A 19 4.22 -5.62 -6.43
N SER A 20 2.99 -5.91 -6.84
CA SER A 20 1.79 -5.46 -6.14
C SER A 20 1.61 -6.19 -4.81
N ASP A 21 1.97 -7.48 -4.72
CA ASP A 21 1.97 -8.22 -3.44
C ASP A 21 2.98 -7.65 -2.45
N LEU A 22 4.18 -7.27 -2.92
CA LEU A 22 5.19 -6.60 -2.09
C LEU A 22 4.67 -5.25 -1.56
N THR A 23 3.99 -4.49 -2.42
CA THR A 23 3.40 -3.20 -2.03
C THR A 23 2.26 -3.39 -1.02
N ALA A 24 1.37 -4.36 -1.26
CA ALA A 24 0.23 -4.64 -0.39
C ALA A 24 0.68 -5.15 1.00
N SER A 25 1.57 -6.15 1.03
CA SER A 25 2.11 -6.70 2.27
C SER A 25 2.93 -5.70 3.08
N ALA A 26 3.70 -4.81 2.43
CA ALA A 26 4.42 -3.75 3.12
C ALA A 26 3.51 -2.78 3.88
N GLY A 27 2.26 -2.60 3.42
CA GLY A 27 1.24 -1.83 4.13
C GLY A 27 0.60 -2.61 5.28
N CYS A 28 0.19 -3.86 5.02
CA CYS A 28 -0.45 -4.73 6.00
C CYS A 28 -0.39 -6.20 5.55
N GLU A 29 0.44 -7.01 6.19
CA GLU A 29 0.55 -8.45 5.91
C GLU A 29 -0.75 -9.19 6.20
N PHE A 30 -1.43 -8.84 7.31
CA PHE A 30 -2.73 -9.42 7.64
C PHE A 30 -3.76 -9.21 6.51
N ALA A 31 -3.91 -7.99 6.02
CA ALA A 31 -4.87 -7.69 4.96
C ALA A 31 -4.51 -8.38 3.63
N TRP A 32 -3.21 -8.43 3.32
CA TRP A 32 -2.73 -9.17 2.16
C TRP A 32 -3.07 -10.66 2.26
N LEU A 33 -2.78 -11.31 3.38
CA LEU A 33 -3.14 -12.72 3.62
C LEU A 33 -4.65 -12.96 3.58
N ARG A 34 -5.48 -12.05 4.10
CA ARG A 34 -6.94 -12.15 3.99
C ARG A 34 -7.43 -12.09 2.55
N THR A 35 -6.71 -11.38 1.68
CA THR A 35 -7.04 -11.36 0.25
C THR A 35 -6.62 -12.68 -0.43
N VAL A 36 -5.51 -13.30 0.01
CA VAL A 36 -5.14 -14.66 -0.38
C VAL A 36 -6.21 -15.67 0.06
N ASP A 37 -6.71 -15.55 1.30
CA ASP A 37 -7.76 -16.41 1.84
C ASP A 37 -9.07 -16.30 1.07
N ALA A 38 -9.45 -15.07 0.68
CA ALA A 38 -10.64 -14.84 -0.13
C ALA A 38 -10.55 -15.55 -1.49
N ARG A 39 -9.38 -15.49 -2.15
CA ARG A 39 -9.11 -16.21 -3.41
C ARG A 39 -9.16 -17.72 -3.26
N ARG A 40 -8.80 -18.24 -2.08
CA ARG A 40 -8.89 -19.66 -1.73
C ARG A 40 -10.30 -20.07 -1.26
N GLY A 41 -11.24 -19.13 -1.16
CA GLY A 41 -12.60 -19.36 -0.67
C GLY A 41 -12.68 -19.65 0.84
N LEU A 42 -11.65 -19.31 1.61
CA LEU A 42 -11.61 -19.52 3.07
C LEU A 42 -12.37 -18.44 3.84
N VAL A 43 -12.44 -17.22 3.28
CA VAL A 43 -13.13 -16.08 3.88
C VAL A 43 -13.91 -15.33 2.79
N THR A 44 -14.99 -14.68 3.17
CA THR A 44 -15.66 -13.71 2.29
C THR A 44 -14.88 -12.40 2.36
N PRO A 45 -14.48 -11.80 1.22
CA PRO A 45 -13.88 -10.48 1.24
C PRO A 45 -14.88 -9.45 1.80
N PRO A 46 -14.41 -8.35 2.41
CA PRO A 46 -15.29 -7.26 2.81
C PRO A 46 -16.14 -6.78 1.61
N THR A 47 -17.40 -6.47 1.85
CA THR A 47 -18.23 -5.84 0.81
C THR A 47 -17.77 -4.40 0.67
N SER A 48 -16.88 -4.12 -0.27
CA SER A 48 -16.54 -2.76 -0.68
C SER A 48 -17.53 -2.30 -1.75
N GLU A 49 -18.15 -1.13 -1.59
CA GLU A 49 -18.81 -0.48 -2.73
C GLU A 49 -17.78 -0.25 -3.84
N PRO A 50 -18.18 -0.31 -5.13
CA PRO A 50 -17.26 -0.02 -6.23
C PRO A 50 -16.63 1.35 -6.01
N ASP A 51 -15.31 1.35 -5.78
CA ASP A 51 -14.56 2.58 -5.62
C ASP A 51 -14.35 3.19 -7.00
N LEU A 52 -15.32 3.97 -7.45
CA LEU A 52 -15.30 4.68 -8.74
C LEU A 52 -14.05 5.54 -8.91
N MET A 53 -13.46 6.02 -7.80
CA MET A 53 -12.19 6.75 -7.84
C MET A 53 -11.03 5.82 -8.20
N MET A 54 -10.98 4.62 -7.64
CA MET A 54 -9.94 3.63 -7.96
C MET A 54 -10.02 3.06 -9.37
N ASP A 55 -11.24 2.93 -9.92
CA ASP A 55 -11.45 2.56 -11.31
C ASP A 55 -10.99 3.69 -12.24
N ARG A 56 -11.36 4.94 -11.94
CA ARG A 56 -10.91 6.11 -12.69
C ARG A 56 -9.39 6.27 -12.66
N LEU A 57 -8.75 6.01 -11.51
CA LEU A 57 -7.29 6.01 -11.39
C LEU A 57 -6.63 4.90 -12.22
N ALA A 58 -7.29 3.76 -12.44
CA ALA A 58 -6.79 2.72 -13.33
C ALA A 58 -6.73 3.23 -14.78
N GLU A 59 -7.84 3.76 -15.27
CA GLU A 59 -7.97 4.26 -16.64
C GLU A 59 -6.95 5.36 -16.94
N LEU A 60 -6.77 6.31 -16.01
CA LEU A 60 -5.78 7.38 -16.12
C LEU A 60 -4.36 6.84 -16.17
N GLY A 61 -4.07 5.75 -15.45
CA GLY A 61 -2.78 5.06 -15.46
C GLY A 61 -2.49 4.46 -16.82
N ASP A 62 -3.41 3.66 -17.36
CA ASP A 62 -3.29 3.06 -18.69
C ASP A 62 -3.16 4.15 -19.79
N GLU A 63 -3.89 5.27 -19.65
CA GLU A 63 -3.74 6.42 -20.57
C GLU A 63 -2.37 7.09 -20.46
N HIS A 64 -1.83 7.24 -19.24
CA HIS A 64 -0.50 7.79 -19.02
C HIS A 64 0.60 6.92 -19.64
N GLU A 65 0.53 5.60 -19.44
CA GLU A 65 1.44 4.63 -20.07
C GLU A 65 1.39 4.71 -21.60
N ARG A 66 0.18 4.72 -22.20
CA ARG A 66 0.01 4.84 -23.67
C ARG A 66 0.59 6.14 -24.22
N ARG A 67 0.35 7.28 -23.56
CA ARG A 67 0.93 8.57 -23.97
C ARG A 67 2.45 8.53 -23.96
N TYR A 68 3.04 7.80 -23.01
CA TYR A 68 4.48 7.68 -22.91
C TYR A 68 5.07 6.75 -23.99
N VAL A 69 4.37 5.66 -24.34
CA VAL A 69 4.71 4.83 -25.51
C VAL A 69 4.74 5.67 -26.79
N GLU A 70 3.71 6.50 -27.02
CA GLU A 70 3.63 7.38 -28.19
C GLU A 70 4.76 8.42 -28.22
N LEU A 71 5.09 9.00 -27.06
CA LEU A 71 6.23 9.91 -26.91
C LEU A 71 7.54 9.24 -27.32
N LEU A 72 7.85 8.06 -26.78
CA LEU A 72 9.08 7.32 -27.09
C LEU A 72 9.17 6.95 -28.58
N ARG A 73 8.04 6.57 -29.21
CA ARG A 73 7.97 6.34 -30.66
C ARG A 73 8.25 7.64 -31.44
N SER A 74 7.71 8.77 -30.99
CA SER A 74 7.92 10.08 -31.65
C SER A 74 9.37 10.59 -31.56
N GLU A 75 10.13 10.15 -30.55
CA GLU A 75 11.57 10.38 -30.43
C GLU A 75 12.40 9.53 -31.42
N GLY A 76 11.75 8.66 -32.19
CA GLY A 76 12.40 7.77 -33.16
C GLY A 76 12.96 6.49 -32.55
N ARG A 77 12.59 6.14 -31.31
CA ARG A 77 12.99 4.88 -30.68
C ARG A 77 12.19 3.71 -31.26
N ASN A 78 12.86 2.57 -31.42
CA ASN A 78 12.19 1.32 -31.73
C ASN A 78 11.50 0.79 -30.45
N VAL A 79 10.16 0.86 -30.42
CA VAL A 79 9.34 0.44 -29.28
C VAL A 79 8.57 -0.83 -29.62
N ILE A 80 8.84 -1.93 -28.90
CA ILE A 80 8.02 -3.15 -28.91
C ILE A 80 7.13 -3.12 -27.67
N GLU A 81 5.86 -3.46 -27.84
CA GLU A 81 4.87 -3.50 -26.77
C GLU A 81 4.40 -4.95 -26.64
N ILE A 82 4.61 -5.55 -25.47
CA ILE A 82 4.25 -6.94 -25.20
C ILE A 82 2.77 -7.00 -24.82
N GLU A 83 2.01 -7.86 -25.50
CA GLU A 83 0.60 -8.02 -25.20
C GLU A 83 0.40 -8.55 -23.77
N ARG A 84 -0.58 -8.00 -23.04
CA ARG A 84 -0.89 -8.44 -21.68
C ARG A 84 -1.34 -9.91 -21.71
N PRO A 85 -0.76 -10.81 -20.89
CA PRO A 85 -1.15 -12.22 -20.87
C PRO A 85 -2.64 -12.40 -20.56
N ASP A 86 -3.40 -12.96 -21.51
CA ASP A 86 -4.82 -13.24 -21.38
C ASP A 86 -5.17 -14.65 -21.96
N PRO A 87 -5.70 -15.59 -21.15
CA PRO A 87 -5.91 -15.50 -19.71
C PRO A 87 -4.59 -15.49 -18.94
N TYR A 88 -4.57 -14.84 -17.78
CA TYR A 88 -3.39 -14.76 -16.93
C TYR A 88 -3.07 -16.12 -16.27
N ASN A 89 -2.14 -16.87 -16.84
CA ASN A 89 -1.76 -18.21 -16.38
C ASN A 89 -0.27 -18.51 -16.68
N PRO A 90 0.29 -19.62 -16.19
CA PRO A 90 1.71 -19.93 -16.38
C PRO A 90 2.16 -20.02 -17.85
N ALA A 91 1.31 -20.52 -18.75
CA ALA A 91 1.66 -20.71 -20.16
C ALA A 91 1.69 -19.38 -20.92
N THR A 92 0.71 -18.50 -20.71
CA THR A 92 0.66 -17.18 -21.34
C THR A 92 1.76 -16.25 -20.79
N LEU A 93 2.09 -16.38 -19.49
CA LEU A 93 3.23 -15.69 -18.90
C LEU A 93 4.56 -16.14 -19.50
N ALA A 94 4.77 -17.44 -19.67
CA ALA A 94 5.99 -17.97 -20.26
C ALA A 94 6.19 -17.49 -21.70
N ALA A 95 5.11 -17.47 -22.50
CA ALA A 95 5.16 -16.97 -23.87
C ALA A 95 5.50 -15.47 -23.94
N ALA A 96 4.83 -14.64 -23.13
CA ALA A 96 5.10 -13.19 -23.09
C ALA A 96 6.50 -12.87 -22.55
N MET A 97 7.01 -13.68 -21.62
CA MET A 97 8.38 -13.58 -21.13
C MET A 97 9.39 -13.93 -22.22
N GLU A 98 9.15 -14.99 -23.01
CA GLU A 98 10.00 -15.35 -24.15
C GLU A 98 10.07 -14.21 -25.17
N GLU A 99 8.92 -13.64 -25.54
CA GLU A 99 8.84 -12.48 -26.43
C GLU A 99 9.60 -11.26 -25.87
N THR A 100 9.42 -10.99 -24.57
CA THR A 100 10.16 -9.93 -23.88
C THR A 100 11.67 -10.15 -23.98
N LEU A 101 12.16 -11.35 -23.67
CA LEU A 101 13.58 -11.66 -23.69
C LEU A 101 14.17 -11.62 -25.10
N ASP A 102 13.43 -12.05 -26.12
CA ASP A 102 13.86 -11.98 -27.51
C ASP A 102 13.98 -10.53 -27.98
N ALA A 103 13.05 -9.66 -27.61
CA ALA A 103 13.14 -8.21 -27.88
C ALA A 103 14.36 -7.57 -27.21
N LEU A 104 14.62 -7.90 -25.93
CA LEU A 104 15.78 -7.38 -25.19
C LEU A 104 17.11 -7.87 -25.80
N ARG A 105 17.20 -9.16 -26.19
CA ARG A 105 18.39 -9.74 -26.83
C ARG A 105 18.62 -9.20 -28.24
N ALA A 106 17.55 -8.84 -28.96
CA ALA A 106 17.64 -8.17 -30.25
C ALA A 106 18.12 -6.71 -30.13
N GLY A 107 18.22 -6.16 -28.92
CA GLY A 107 18.71 -4.81 -28.66
C GLY A 107 17.69 -3.72 -28.99
N VAL A 108 16.40 -4.01 -28.85
CA VAL A 108 15.31 -3.05 -29.03
C VAL A 108 15.48 -1.88 -28.06
N ASP A 109 15.20 -0.65 -28.52
CA ASP A 109 15.42 0.56 -27.72
C ASP A 109 14.50 0.62 -26.50
N VAL A 110 13.24 0.19 -26.66
CA VAL A 110 12.24 0.16 -25.59
C VAL A 110 11.36 -1.08 -25.72
N VAL A 111 11.21 -1.83 -24.62
CA VAL A 111 10.17 -2.85 -24.48
C VAL A 111 9.15 -2.35 -23.47
N ALA A 112 7.96 -1.99 -23.93
CA ALA A 112 6.84 -1.57 -23.10
C ALA A 112 6.02 -2.78 -22.64
N GLN A 113 5.45 -2.71 -21.44
CA GLN A 113 4.63 -3.78 -20.85
C GLN A 113 5.39 -5.11 -20.76
N ALA A 114 6.70 -5.04 -20.52
CA ALA A 114 7.63 -6.16 -20.52
C ALA A 114 7.28 -7.18 -19.41
N VAL A 115 7.16 -8.45 -19.77
CA VAL A 115 6.86 -9.52 -18.82
C VAL A 115 8.15 -10.16 -18.36
N LEU A 116 8.43 -10.08 -17.06
CA LEU A 116 9.58 -10.71 -16.42
C LEU A 116 9.09 -11.59 -15.26
N THR A 117 9.51 -12.85 -15.25
CA THR A 117 9.15 -13.81 -14.20
C THR A 117 10.32 -14.73 -13.85
N ASP A 118 10.23 -15.34 -12.67
CA ASP A 118 10.98 -16.52 -12.26
C ASP A 118 10.03 -17.51 -11.57
N ALA A 119 10.57 -18.53 -10.89
CA ALA A 119 9.78 -19.59 -10.26
C ALA A 119 8.83 -19.13 -9.15
N GLY A 120 9.06 -17.97 -8.52
CA GLY A 120 8.30 -17.50 -7.36
C GLY A 120 7.84 -16.05 -7.44
N PHE A 121 8.30 -15.28 -8.43
CA PHE A 121 7.99 -13.87 -8.57
C PHE A 121 7.89 -13.47 -10.04
N GLY A 122 6.95 -12.59 -10.38
CA GLY A 122 6.82 -12.10 -11.74
C GLY A 122 5.76 -11.02 -11.89
N GLY A 123 5.83 -10.31 -13.00
CA GLY A 123 4.90 -9.25 -13.32
C GLY A 123 5.22 -8.57 -14.63
N GLN A 124 4.55 -7.44 -14.83
CA GLN A 124 4.68 -6.60 -16.00
C GLN A 124 5.34 -5.27 -15.62
N ALA A 125 6.53 -5.03 -16.17
CA ALA A 125 7.21 -3.75 -16.06
C ALA A 125 6.67 -2.79 -17.12
N ASP A 126 6.43 -1.53 -16.76
CA ASP A 126 5.85 -0.57 -17.70
C ASP A 126 6.78 -0.34 -18.89
N PHE A 127 8.08 -0.13 -18.63
CA PHE A 127 9.09 0.00 -19.70
C PHE A 127 10.46 -0.55 -19.29
N LEU A 128 11.13 -1.19 -20.24
CA LEU A 128 12.56 -1.48 -20.22
C LEU A 128 13.24 -0.68 -21.32
N VAL A 129 14.08 0.27 -20.95
CA VAL A 129 14.69 1.24 -21.88
C VAL A 129 16.18 1.00 -22.00
N ARG A 130 16.67 0.84 -23.23
CA ARG A 130 18.08 0.62 -23.52
C ARG A 130 18.88 1.91 -23.36
N ASP A 131 19.94 1.88 -22.56
CA ASP A 131 20.90 2.97 -22.38
C ASP A 131 21.96 2.99 -23.49
N ALA A 132 22.82 4.02 -23.48
CA ALA A 132 23.87 4.20 -24.49
C ALA A 132 24.95 3.09 -24.46
N ASP A 133 25.13 2.44 -23.30
CA ASP A 133 26.07 1.32 -23.12
C ASP A 133 25.43 -0.03 -23.50
N GLY A 134 24.16 -0.02 -23.89
CA GLY A 134 23.39 -1.20 -24.28
C GLY A 134 22.85 -2.04 -23.13
N ARG A 135 22.79 -1.46 -21.93
CA ARG A 135 22.12 -2.04 -20.75
C ARG A 135 20.68 -1.56 -20.70
N TYR A 136 19.83 -2.26 -19.97
CA TYR A 136 18.43 -1.86 -19.79
C TYR A 136 18.18 -1.17 -18.44
N GLU A 137 17.51 -0.04 -18.49
CA GLU A 137 16.94 0.68 -17.35
C GLU A 137 15.48 0.24 -17.17
N VAL A 138 15.07 -0.01 -15.93
CA VAL A 138 13.65 -0.27 -15.60
C VAL A 138 12.97 1.07 -15.33
N TRP A 139 11.93 1.38 -16.10
CA TRP A 139 11.12 2.58 -15.88
C TRP A 139 9.69 2.18 -15.48
N ASP A 140 9.16 2.89 -14.49
CA ASP A 140 7.86 2.62 -13.87
C ASP A 140 7.07 3.94 -13.82
N ALA A 141 5.89 3.93 -14.43
CA ALA A 141 5.05 5.10 -14.63
C ALA A 141 4.04 5.24 -13.49
N LYS A 142 3.96 6.44 -12.92
CA LYS A 142 3.06 6.74 -11.80
C LYS A 142 2.28 8.02 -12.07
N LEU A 143 0.99 7.95 -11.78
CA LEU A 143 0.14 9.15 -11.70
C LEU A 143 0.55 10.08 -10.54
N ALA A 144 1.15 9.52 -9.49
CA ALA A 144 1.58 10.31 -8.34
C ALA A 144 2.74 11.25 -8.71
N ARG A 145 2.70 12.48 -8.19
CA ARG A 145 3.77 13.49 -8.37
C ARG A 145 4.94 13.29 -7.40
N HIS A 146 4.86 12.30 -6.50
CA HIS A 146 5.91 11.97 -5.55
C HIS A 146 6.24 10.49 -5.60
N ALA A 147 7.54 10.19 -5.61
CA ALA A 147 8.03 8.83 -5.52
C ALA A 147 7.65 8.21 -4.17
N LYS A 148 6.91 7.10 -4.20
CA LYS A 148 6.66 6.28 -3.01
C LYS A 148 7.79 5.25 -2.88
N VAL A 149 8.20 4.96 -1.64
CA VAL A 149 9.20 3.93 -1.33
C VAL A 149 8.81 2.56 -1.90
N THR A 150 7.51 2.28 -2.02
CA THR A 150 6.99 1.05 -2.62
C THR A 150 7.30 0.95 -4.12
N ALA A 151 7.33 2.06 -4.85
CA ALA A 151 7.68 2.07 -6.28
C ALA A 151 9.15 1.69 -6.50
N LEU A 152 10.04 2.09 -5.59
CA LEU A 152 11.44 1.66 -5.61
C LEU A 152 11.59 0.13 -5.49
N LEU A 153 10.76 -0.53 -4.66
CA LEU A 153 10.77 -2.00 -4.54
C LEU A 153 10.31 -2.68 -5.84
N GLN A 154 9.38 -2.07 -6.58
CA GLN A 154 8.92 -2.61 -7.87
C GLN A 154 10.04 -2.55 -8.91
N ILE A 155 10.65 -1.38 -9.08
CA ILE A 155 11.79 -1.20 -10.00
C ILE A 155 12.95 -2.14 -9.63
N ALA A 156 13.30 -2.23 -8.35
CA ALA A 156 14.34 -3.14 -7.86
C ALA A 156 14.02 -4.61 -8.15
N GLY A 157 12.75 -5.02 -8.07
CA GLY A 157 12.34 -6.38 -8.37
C GLY A 157 12.51 -6.75 -9.84
N TYR A 158 12.14 -5.85 -10.75
CA TYR A 158 12.38 -6.08 -12.19
C TYR A 158 13.87 -6.03 -12.55
N ALA A 159 14.63 -5.15 -11.91
CA ALA A 159 16.08 -5.08 -12.08
C ALA A 159 16.76 -6.39 -11.64
N ASP A 160 16.32 -6.98 -10.53
CA ASP A 160 16.78 -8.30 -10.07
C ASP A 160 16.39 -9.41 -11.05
N LEU A 161 15.19 -9.38 -11.62
CA LEU A 161 14.78 -10.35 -12.64
C LEU A 161 15.62 -10.22 -13.92
N LEU A 162 15.99 -9.02 -14.37
CA LEU A 162 16.92 -8.84 -15.49
C LEU A 162 18.28 -9.50 -15.21
N ASP A 163 18.83 -9.28 -14.01
CA ASP A 163 20.08 -9.92 -13.58
C ASP A 163 19.97 -11.45 -13.64
N GLN A 164 18.85 -12.03 -13.17
CA GLN A 164 18.59 -13.47 -13.20
C GLN A 164 18.45 -14.03 -14.63
N GLN A 165 17.88 -13.26 -15.56
CA GLN A 165 17.72 -13.66 -16.96
C GLN A 165 18.98 -13.41 -17.81
N GLY A 166 20.06 -12.88 -17.20
CA GLY A 166 21.31 -12.57 -17.89
C GLY A 166 21.20 -11.39 -18.85
N ILE A 167 20.21 -10.51 -18.66
CA ILE A 167 20.08 -9.27 -19.43
C ILE A 167 20.86 -8.17 -18.69
N PRO A 168 21.88 -7.54 -19.32
CA PRO A 168 22.62 -6.44 -18.70
C PRO A 168 21.69 -5.28 -18.34
N ARG A 169 21.68 -4.88 -17.06
CA ARG A 169 20.88 -3.74 -16.57
C ARG A 169 21.75 -2.59 -16.08
N SER A 170 21.17 -1.38 -16.10
CA SER A 170 21.77 -0.18 -15.53
C SER A 170 21.77 -0.23 -13.99
N SER A 171 22.67 0.52 -13.35
CA SER A 171 22.63 0.75 -11.89
C SER A 171 21.53 1.74 -11.49
N VAL A 172 20.88 2.38 -12.46
CA VAL A 172 19.81 3.36 -12.29
C VAL A 172 18.51 2.84 -12.92
N GLY A 173 17.42 2.94 -12.18
CA GLY A 173 16.05 2.85 -12.71
C GLY A 173 15.37 4.22 -12.64
N ARG A 174 14.23 4.38 -13.31
CA ARG A 174 13.53 5.67 -13.35
C ARG A 174 12.06 5.57 -13.01
N LEU A 175 11.57 6.56 -12.26
CA LEU A 175 10.14 6.78 -12.08
C LEU A 175 9.69 7.88 -13.03
N ILE A 176 8.64 7.63 -13.80
CA ILE A 176 7.94 8.68 -14.56
C ILE A 176 6.82 9.18 -13.64
N LEU A 177 6.94 10.42 -13.17
CA LEU A 177 5.95 11.02 -12.26
C LEU A 177 4.78 11.62 -13.05
N GLY A 178 3.67 11.94 -12.37
CA GLY A 178 2.46 12.44 -13.03
C GLY A 178 2.61 13.75 -13.79
N ASN A 179 3.70 14.50 -13.57
CA ASN A 179 4.08 15.71 -14.32
C ASN A 179 4.97 15.41 -15.56
N GLY A 180 5.28 14.14 -15.83
CA GLY A 180 6.16 13.68 -16.91
C GLY A 180 7.65 13.75 -16.59
N GLU A 181 8.05 14.20 -15.39
CA GLU A 181 9.46 14.23 -15.00
C GLU A 181 9.98 12.82 -14.71
N LEU A 182 11.22 12.58 -15.15
CA LEU A 182 11.98 11.38 -14.83
C LEU A 182 12.75 11.57 -13.54
N HIS A 183 12.57 10.64 -12.60
CA HIS A 183 13.32 10.64 -11.34
C HIS A 183 14.19 9.39 -11.24
N ASP A 184 15.51 9.60 -11.25
CA ASP A 184 16.52 8.55 -11.15
C ASP A 184 16.50 7.89 -9.76
N GLN A 185 16.65 6.57 -9.73
CA GLN A 185 16.72 5.73 -8.54
C GLN A 185 17.93 4.81 -8.62
N TYR A 186 18.84 4.90 -7.65
CA TYR A 186 19.98 3.98 -7.56
C TYR A 186 19.52 2.62 -7.03
N LEU A 187 19.78 1.57 -7.80
CA LEU A 187 19.14 0.27 -7.57
C LEU A 187 19.94 -0.69 -6.69
N ASP A 188 21.25 -0.50 -6.54
CA ASP A 188 22.10 -1.52 -5.92
C ASP A 188 21.70 -1.80 -4.45
N ASP A 189 21.41 -0.76 -3.67
CA ASP A 189 20.89 -0.91 -2.30
C ASP A 189 19.43 -1.37 -2.29
N ALA A 190 18.62 -0.90 -3.26
CA ALA A 190 17.21 -1.22 -3.36
C ALA A 190 16.98 -2.72 -3.68
N VAL A 191 17.83 -3.33 -4.51
CA VAL A 191 17.78 -4.75 -4.86
C VAL A 191 18.02 -5.62 -3.62
N ALA A 192 18.95 -5.23 -2.73
CA ALA A 192 19.17 -5.96 -1.49
C ALA A 192 17.92 -5.92 -0.57
N VAL A 193 17.28 -4.76 -0.45
CA VAL A 193 16.02 -4.60 0.31
C VAL A 193 14.89 -5.40 -0.33
N TYR A 194 14.76 -5.35 -1.65
CA TYR A 194 13.79 -6.15 -2.41
C TYR A 194 13.96 -7.64 -2.13
N ARG A 195 15.18 -8.19 -2.25
CA ARG A 195 15.46 -9.62 -2.01
C ARG A 195 15.06 -10.05 -0.61
N HIS A 196 15.37 -9.23 0.40
CA HIS A 196 14.97 -9.51 1.78
C HIS A 196 13.44 -9.51 1.94
N ARG A 197 12.75 -8.51 1.39
CA ARG A 197 11.29 -8.41 1.45
C ARG A 197 10.59 -9.54 0.72
N ARG A 198 11.08 -9.90 -0.47
CA ARG A 198 10.59 -11.05 -1.23
C ARG A 198 10.76 -12.34 -0.44
N SER A 199 11.95 -12.62 0.09
CA SER A 199 12.20 -13.83 0.86
C SER A 199 11.29 -13.94 2.09
N HIS A 200 11.08 -12.83 2.80
CA HIS A 200 10.13 -12.76 3.92
C HIS A 200 8.70 -13.08 3.47
N LEU A 201 8.24 -12.44 2.38
CA LEU A 201 6.88 -12.63 1.87
C LEU A 201 6.65 -14.06 1.36
N GLU A 202 7.63 -14.67 0.68
CA GLU A 202 7.57 -16.06 0.26
C GLU A 202 7.50 -17.02 1.45
N ALA A 203 8.26 -16.75 2.52
CA ALA A 203 8.23 -17.55 3.73
C ALA A 203 6.88 -17.42 4.46
N LEU A 204 6.37 -16.20 4.57
CA LEU A 204 5.06 -15.91 5.15
C LEU A 204 3.95 -16.63 4.40
N LEU A 205 3.92 -16.52 3.07
CA LEU A 205 2.92 -17.19 2.24
C LEU A 205 2.98 -18.69 2.38
N ARG A 206 4.19 -19.28 2.33
CA ARG A 206 4.37 -20.72 2.45
C ARG A 206 3.86 -21.25 3.79
N SER A 207 4.26 -20.59 4.89
CA SER A 207 3.77 -20.90 6.24
C SER A 207 2.24 -20.82 6.32
N HIS A 208 1.67 -19.76 5.74
CA HIS A 208 0.22 -19.55 5.71
C HIS A 208 -0.52 -20.63 4.90
N LEU A 209 -0.02 -20.98 3.72
CA LEU A 209 -0.61 -22.05 2.89
C LEU A 209 -0.55 -23.41 3.59
N ASP A 210 0.57 -23.71 4.28
CA ASP A 210 0.77 -24.95 5.03
C ASP A 210 -0.18 -25.06 6.24
N SER A 211 -0.51 -23.94 6.89
CA SER A 211 -1.45 -23.91 8.02
C SER A 211 -2.86 -24.39 7.66
N LYS A 212 -3.27 -24.19 6.39
CA LYS A 212 -4.62 -24.45 5.86
C LYS A 212 -5.75 -23.74 6.63
N SER A 213 -5.42 -22.74 7.44
CA SER A 213 -6.37 -21.86 8.13
C SER A 213 -6.40 -20.48 7.49
N SER A 214 -7.46 -19.71 7.75
CA SER A 214 -7.48 -18.29 7.43
C SER A 214 -6.55 -17.51 8.35
N ALA A 215 -6.07 -16.36 7.89
CA ALA A 215 -5.21 -15.48 8.68
C ALA A 215 -5.94 -15.03 9.94
N GLU A 216 -5.30 -15.24 11.07
CA GLU A 216 -5.82 -14.90 12.39
C GLU A 216 -5.51 -13.44 12.72
N TRP A 217 -6.52 -12.71 13.21
CA TRP A 217 -6.27 -11.40 13.82
C TRP A 217 -5.28 -11.57 14.96
N ASN A 218 -4.36 -10.62 15.12
CA ASN A 218 -3.38 -10.62 16.21
C ASN A 218 -2.33 -11.74 16.20
N ALA A 219 -2.16 -12.47 15.09
CA ALA A 219 -1.05 -13.41 14.90
C ALA A 219 0.31 -12.70 15.06
N ALA A 220 1.22 -13.33 15.81
CA ALA A 220 2.47 -12.70 16.25
C ALA A 220 3.49 -12.46 15.12
N ASP A 221 3.35 -13.21 14.02
CA ASP A 221 4.22 -13.20 12.84
C ASP A 221 3.67 -12.34 11.69
N THR A 222 2.56 -11.63 11.91
CA THR A 222 1.93 -10.76 10.90
C THR A 222 1.81 -9.32 11.36
N THR A 223 2.24 -8.40 10.51
CA THR A 223 1.99 -6.97 10.70
C THR A 223 0.54 -6.61 10.37
N GLN A 224 -0.05 -5.75 11.20
CA GLN A 224 -1.43 -5.28 11.07
C GLN A 224 -1.45 -3.75 11.10
N CYS A 225 -1.98 -3.10 10.07
CA CYS A 225 -1.99 -1.63 10.01
C CYS A 225 -3.02 -0.99 10.97
N GLY A 226 -4.09 -1.72 11.30
CA GLY A 226 -5.12 -1.24 12.22
C GLY A 226 -6.18 -0.32 11.62
N SER A 227 -6.04 0.09 10.36
CA SER A 227 -6.91 1.10 9.73
C SER A 227 -7.47 0.72 8.36
N CYS A 228 -6.90 -0.26 7.66
CA CYS A 228 -7.50 -0.77 6.43
C CYS A 228 -8.80 -1.51 6.73
N GLU A 229 -9.69 -1.66 5.75
CA GLU A 229 -11.00 -2.33 5.89
C GLU A 229 -10.93 -3.69 6.61
N HIS A 230 -9.91 -4.50 6.30
CA HIS A 230 -9.69 -5.80 6.93
C HIS A 230 -9.36 -5.66 8.41
N CYS A 231 -8.45 -4.75 8.76
CA CYS A 231 -8.13 -4.50 10.16
C CYS A 231 -9.27 -3.81 10.90
N ALA A 232 -9.99 -2.87 10.27
CA ALA A 232 -11.07 -2.13 10.89
C ALA A 232 -12.19 -3.07 11.36
N ALA A 233 -12.58 -4.03 10.51
CA ALA A 233 -13.54 -5.06 10.86
C ALA A 233 -13.10 -5.87 12.10
N GLU A 234 -11.83 -6.30 12.14
CA GLU A 234 -11.31 -7.07 13.27
C GLU A 234 -11.12 -6.21 14.53
N VAL A 235 -10.73 -4.95 14.39
CA VAL A 235 -10.59 -3.99 15.49
C VAL A 235 -11.93 -3.79 16.19
N GLU A 236 -13.01 -3.66 15.42
CA GLU A 236 -14.37 -3.59 15.96
C GLU A 236 -14.80 -4.92 16.60
N ALA A 237 -14.65 -6.03 15.87
CA ALA A 237 -15.10 -7.36 16.30
C ALA A 237 -14.42 -7.82 17.61
N HIS A 238 -13.12 -7.54 17.76
CA HIS A 238 -12.33 -7.92 18.93
C HIS A 238 -12.32 -6.87 20.04
N ARG A 239 -13.03 -5.74 19.85
CA ARG A 239 -12.97 -4.59 20.75
C ARG A 239 -11.53 -4.18 21.03
N ASP A 240 -10.71 -4.19 19.99
CA ASP A 240 -9.27 -4.03 20.07
C ASP A 240 -8.91 -2.65 20.64
N LEU A 241 -7.74 -2.55 21.27
CA LEU A 241 -7.18 -1.30 21.78
C LEU A 241 -7.10 -0.18 20.74
N LEU A 242 -7.00 -0.51 19.45
CA LEU A 242 -7.02 0.48 18.36
C LEU A 242 -8.32 1.26 18.25
N LEU A 243 -9.41 0.82 18.89
CA LEU A 243 -10.63 1.62 19.05
C LEU A 243 -10.42 2.87 19.91
N VAL A 244 -9.40 2.90 20.78
CA VAL A 244 -9.15 4.03 21.67
C VAL A 244 -8.62 5.21 20.87
N ALA A 245 -9.32 6.34 20.92
CA ALA A 245 -8.93 7.53 20.17
C ALA A 245 -7.52 7.99 20.55
N GLY A 246 -6.65 8.17 19.55
CA GLY A 246 -5.26 8.55 19.75
C GLY A 246 -4.32 7.41 20.15
N MET A 247 -4.79 6.16 20.16
CA MET A 247 -3.95 4.97 20.31
C MET A 247 -2.97 4.86 19.15
N ARG A 248 -1.68 4.70 19.46
CA ARG A 248 -0.66 4.35 18.47
C ARG A 248 -0.41 2.85 18.48
N ARG A 249 -0.02 2.28 17.33
CA ARG A 249 0.32 0.84 17.21
C ARG A 249 1.39 0.38 18.21
N SER A 250 2.43 1.18 18.42
CA SER A 250 3.48 0.85 19.40
C SER A 250 2.95 0.85 20.85
N GLN A 251 1.98 1.71 21.18
CA GLN A 251 1.36 1.70 22.51
C GLN A 251 0.46 0.49 22.68
N ARG A 252 -0.31 0.13 21.65
CA ARG A 252 -1.10 -1.10 21.59
C ARG A 252 -0.22 -2.33 21.83
N GLU A 253 0.91 -2.45 21.13
CA GLU A 253 1.83 -3.58 21.29
C GLU A 253 2.30 -3.73 22.73
N ILE A 254 2.77 -2.63 23.36
CA ILE A 254 3.19 -2.64 24.77
C ILE A 254 2.04 -3.05 25.72
N LEU A 255 0.82 -2.54 25.47
CA LEU A 255 -0.35 -2.90 26.27
C LEU A 255 -0.69 -4.39 26.14
N ARG A 256 -0.64 -4.94 24.92
CA ARG A 256 -0.89 -6.37 24.67
C ARG A 256 0.17 -7.26 25.32
N GLU A 257 1.44 -6.87 25.25
CA GLU A 257 2.52 -7.57 25.96
C GLU A 257 2.32 -7.56 27.48
N ALA A 258 1.66 -6.53 28.01
CA ALA A 258 1.27 -6.44 29.42
C ALA A 258 -0.06 -7.16 29.75
N GLY A 259 -0.67 -7.87 28.79
CA GLY A 259 -1.92 -8.60 28.96
C GLY A 259 -3.19 -7.76 28.91
N VAL A 260 -3.09 -6.50 28.45
CA VAL A 260 -4.24 -5.63 28.17
C VAL A 260 -4.49 -5.68 26.67
N GLU A 261 -5.55 -6.36 26.25
CA GLU A 261 -5.83 -6.67 24.84
C GLU A 261 -7.03 -5.92 24.26
N THR A 262 -7.97 -5.48 25.10
CA THR A 262 -9.20 -4.82 24.64
C THR A 262 -9.39 -3.43 25.23
N ILE A 263 -10.21 -2.61 24.58
CA ILE A 263 -10.64 -1.31 25.09
C ILE A 263 -11.28 -1.41 26.48
N ASP A 264 -12.04 -2.47 26.75
CA ASP A 264 -12.70 -2.68 28.05
C ASP A 264 -11.70 -3.02 29.15
N GLN A 265 -10.70 -3.84 28.84
CA GLN A 265 -9.62 -4.16 29.76
C GLN A 265 -8.80 -2.92 30.09
N LEU A 266 -8.47 -2.09 29.09
CA LEU A 266 -7.76 -0.84 29.32
C LEU A 266 -8.60 0.12 30.18
N ALA A 267 -9.90 0.27 29.89
CA ALA A 267 -10.81 1.10 30.67
C ALA A 267 -10.85 0.68 32.16
N ALA A 268 -10.82 -0.62 32.43
CA ALA A 268 -10.81 -1.19 33.78
C ALA A 268 -9.43 -1.20 34.46
N THR A 269 -8.36 -0.96 33.72
CA THR A 269 -6.99 -1.02 34.25
C THR A 269 -6.72 0.15 35.19
N THR A 270 -6.27 -0.14 36.41
CA THR A 270 -5.96 0.87 37.45
C THR A 270 -4.48 1.02 37.73
N THR A 271 -3.66 0.12 37.19
CA THR A 271 -2.20 0.11 37.36
C THR A 271 -1.48 0.56 36.10
N THR A 272 -0.37 1.26 36.31
CA THR A 272 0.52 1.73 35.26
C THR A 272 1.11 0.55 34.48
N VAL A 273 1.21 0.66 33.17
CA VAL A 273 1.77 -0.39 32.31
C VAL A 273 3.26 -0.14 32.04
N PRO A 274 4.17 -1.07 32.38
CA PRO A 274 5.59 -0.94 32.06
C PRO A 274 5.81 -0.68 30.56
N GLY A 275 6.72 0.23 30.22
CA GLY A 275 7.00 0.60 28.82
C GLY A 275 6.14 1.76 28.28
N LEU A 276 5.02 2.10 28.94
CA LEU A 276 4.29 3.35 28.67
C LEU A 276 4.67 4.45 29.67
N ALA A 277 4.85 5.66 29.15
CA ALA A 277 4.93 6.84 30.01
C ALA A 277 3.60 7.04 30.75
N GLU A 278 3.68 7.33 32.05
CA GLU A 278 2.52 7.46 32.93
C GLU A 278 1.42 8.36 32.37
N ARG A 279 1.82 9.54 31.85
CA ARG A 279 0.89 10.49 31.24
C ARG A 279 0.18 9.93 30.02
N SER A 280 0.88 9.14 29.20
CA SER A 280 0.29 8.50 28.02
C SER A 280 -0.69 7.40 28.43
N TRP A 281 -0.32 6.57 29.41
CA TRP A 281 -1.20 5.56 29.97
C TRP A 281 -2.48 6.19 30.55
N GLN A 282 -2.36 7.20 31.41
CA GLN A 282 -3.51 7.92 31.99
C GLN A 282 -4.44 8.48 30.92
N LYS A 283 -3.88 9.09 29.87
CA LYS A 283 -4.68 9.64 28.76
C LYS A 283 -5.45 8.54 28.02
N LEU A 284 -4.79 7.44 27.67
CA LEU A 284 -5.41 6.34 26.95
C LEU A 284 -6.45 5.60 27.80
N GLN A 285 -6.16 5.38 29.09
CA GLN A 285 -7.09 4.78 30.04
C GLN A 285 -8.35 5.65 30.21
N ALA A 286 -8.19 6.97 30.42
CA ALA A 286 -9.32 7.88 30.54
C ALA A 286 -10.15 7.93 29.27
N GLN A 287 -9.49 7.94 28.10
CA GLN A 287 -10.15 7.92 26.80
C GLN A 287 -10.93 6.60 26.58
N ALA A 288 -10.33 5.45 26.91
CA ALA A 288 -11.00 4.15 26.85
C ALA A 288 -12.21 4.09 27.79
N ALA A 289 -12.05 4.57 29.03
CA ALA A 289 -13.13 4.61 30.01
C ALA A 289 -14.32 5.47 29.53
N LEU A 290 -14.04 6.61 28.87
CA LEU A 290 -15.08 7.45 28.27
C LEU A 290 -15.79 6.77 27.08
N GLN A 291 -15.06 6.08 26.23
CA GLN A 291 -15.61 5.39 25.06
C GLN A 291 -16.42 4.13 25.42
N VAL A 292 -16.08 3.46 26.52
CA VAL A 292 -16.80 2.27 27.03
C VAL A 292 -18.00 2.65 27.89
N ALA A 293 -17.99 3.84 28.50
CA ALA A 293 -19.08 4.31 29.32
C ALA A 293 -20.41 4.38 28.53
N PRO A 294 -21.56 4.11 29.17
CA PRO A 294 -22.86 4.27 28.53
C PRO A 294 -23.04 5.70 27.98
N ALA A 295 -23.71 5.80 26.83
CA ALA A 295 -24.09 7.10 26.28
C ALA A 295 -24.88 7.91 27.33
N THR A 296 -24.56 9.19 27.45
CA THR A 296 -25.31 10.14 28.27
C THR A 296 -26.67 10.42 27.62
N ALA A 297 -27.59 11.07 28.34
CA ALA A 297 -28.90 11.46 27.80
C ALA A 297 -28.78 12.31 26.50
N ASP A 298 -27.65 13.00 26.32
CA ASP A 298 -27.35 13.86 25.18
C ASP A 298 -26.49 13.14 24.12
N GLY A 299 -26.23 11.84 24.27
CA GLY A 299 -25.57 10.99 23.28
C GLY A 299 -24.04 11.02 23.26
N VAL A 300 -23.39 11.93 23.98
CA VAL A 300 -21.91 12.06 24.01
C VAL A 300 -21.37 12.11 25.45
N ALA A 301 -20.57 11.11 25.81
CA ALA A 301 -19.81 11.12 27.06
C ALA A 301 -18.58 12.03 26.92
N HIS A 302 -18.36 12.93 27.88
CA HIS A 302 -17.21 13.83 27.87
C HIS A 302 -16.67 14.05 29.29
N GLN A 303 -15.38 14.33 29.39
CA GLN A 303 -14.72 14.77 30.63
C GLN A 303 -13.91 16.03 30.36
N VAL A 304 -14.13 17.07 31.16
CA VAL A 304 -13.37 18.31 31.07
C VAL A 304 -12.08 18.17 31.86
N PHE A 305 -10.95 18.06 31.15
CA PHE A 305 -9.62 17.92 31.75
C PHE A 305 -9.15 19.21 32.46
N GLU A 306 -9.48 20.38 31.91
CA GLU A 306 -9.09 21.69 32.47
C GLU A 306 -10.28 22.67 32.58
N PRO A 307 -11.17 22.48 33.58
CA PRO A 307 -12.38 23.31 33.72
C PRO A 307 -12.08 24.78 33.98
N LYS A 308 -10.89 25.10 34.51
CA LYS A 308 -10.51 26.47 34.85
C LYS A 308 -10.37 27.36 33.61
N LEU A 309 -9.90 26.81 32.48
CA LEU A 309 -9.76 27.56 31.24
C LEU A 309 -11.12 27.84 30.60
N ILE A 310 -12.03 26.85 30.60
CA ILE A 310 -13.39 27.02 30.08
C ILE A 310 -14.15 28.08 30.90
N ARG A 311 -13.96 28.12 32.22
CA ARG A 311 -14.58 29.15 33.08
C ARG A 311 -14.04 30.57 32.85
N GLN A 312 -12.94 30.72 32.11
CA GLN A 312 -12.42 32.04 31.70
C GLN A 312 -13.03 32.51 30.38
N LEU A 313 -13.77 31.65 29.66
CA LEU A 313 -14.46 32.07 28.44
C LEU A 313 -15.53 33.12 28.78
N PRO A 314 -15.78 34.09 27.88
CA PRO A 314 -16.89 35.03 28.02
C PRO A 314 -18.23 34.29 28.16
N ALA A 315 -19.21 34.97 28.76
CA ALA A 315 -20.58 34.46 28.74
C ALA A 315 -21.08 34.34 27.29
N PRO A 316 -21.80 33.26 26.95
CA PRO A 316 -22.36 33.07 25.61
C PRO A 316 -23.14 34.30 25.15
N SER A 317 -22.94 34.69 23.89
CA SER A 317 -23.61 35.83 23.26
C SER A 317 -24.41 35.37 22.04
N ALA A 318 -25.55 36.02 21.80
CA ALA A 318 -26.33 35.77 20.57
C ALA A 318 -25.56 36.15 19.28
N GLY A 319 -24.44 36.86 19.40
CA GLY A 319 -23.54 37.20 18.29
C GLY A 319 -22.32 36.27 18.17
N ASP A 320 -22.25 35.17 18.92
CA ASP A 320 -21.15 34.21 18.78
C ASP A 320 -21.19 33.54 17.40
N ILE A 321 -20.06 33.60 16.68
CA ILE A 321 -19.90 32.98 15.36
C ILE A 321 -18.90 31.84 15.50
N PHE A 322 -19.34 30.63 15.16
CA PHE A 322 -18.48 29.47 15.03
C PHE A 322 -18.11 29.34 13.55
N PHE A 323 -16.81 29.28 13.27
CA PHE A 323 -16.29 29.16 11.92
C PHE A 323 -15.66 27.78 11.76
N ASP A 324 -16.16 27.00 10.81
CA ASP A 324 -15.62 25.69 10.46
C ASP A 324 -14.88 25.78 9.13
N PHE A 325 -13.73 25.13 9.03
CA PHE A 325 -12.89 25.15 7.83
C PHE A 325 -12.97 23.79 7.15
N GLU A 326 -13.54 23.76 5.94
CA GLU A 326 -13.50 22.60 5.05
C GLU A 326 -12.48 22.84 3.93
N GLY A 327 -11.80 21.78 3.52
CA GLY A 327 -10.91 21.76 2.36
C GLY A 327 -11.39 20.78 1.31
N ASP A 328 -11.11 21.06 0.04
CA ASP A 328 -11.34 20.15 -1.09
C ASP A 328 -10.00 19.66 -1.65
N PRO A 329 -9.48 18.51 -1.20
CA PRO A 329 -8.19 17.99 -1.65
C PRO A 329 -8.21 17.48 -3.11
N LEU A 330 -9.37 17.44 -3.78
CA LEU A 330 -9.53 16.90 -5.13
C LEU A 330 -9.72 17.97 -6.21
N TRP A 331 -9.89 19.24 -5.82
CA TRP A 331 -9.94 20.35 -6.77
C TRP A 331 -8.63 20.46 -7.58
N ALA A 332 -8.71 20.72 -8.88
CA ALA A 332 -7.54 20.96 -9.73
C ALA A 332 -7.88 22.00 -10.80
N ASP A 333 -6.92 22.88 -11.10
CA ASP A 333 -7.04 23.88 -12.16
C ASP A 333 -6.68 23.27 -13.53
N ASP A 334 -7.52 23.51 -14.55
CA ASP A 334 -7.29 23.08 -15.93
C ASP A 334 -6.11 23.81 -16.60
N THR A 335 -5.66 24.94 -16.03
CA THR A 335 -4.70 25.86 -16.65
C THR A 335 -3.41 26.05 -15.88
N SER A 336 -3.32 25.53 -14.65
CA SER A 336 -2.13 25.59 -13.81
C SER A 336 -1.79 24.23 -13.23
N HIS A 337 -0.69 24.15 -12.49
CA HIS A 337 -0.27 22.94 -11.80
C HIS A 337 -0.82 22.86 -10.36
N ASP A 338 -1.72 23.78 -9.98
CA ASP A 338 -2.29 23.92 -8.65
C ASP A 338 -3.48 22.98 -8.47
N ALA A 339 -3.51 22.27 -7.34
CA ALA A 339 -4.55 21.31 -6.98
C ALA A 339 -4.65 21.19 -5.45
N GLY A 340 -5.85 20.90 -4.95
CA GLY A 340 -6.24 20.97 -3.56
C GLY A 340 -6.58 22.40 -3.13
N LEU A 341 -7.79 22.60 -2.61
CA LEU A 341 -8.18 23.83 -1.90
C LEU A 341 -8.13 23.56 -0.40
N GLU A 342 -7.06 24.01 0.26
CA GLU A 342 -7.09 24.21 1.70
C GLU A 342 -7.66 25.60 1.96
N TYR A 343 -8.78 25.65 2.67
CA TYR A 343 -9.55 26.88 2.88
C TYR A 343 -10.14 27.38 1.55
N LEU A 344 -11.47 27.36 1.41
CA LEU A 344 -12.21 27.89 0.25
C LEU A 344 -12.02 29.43 0.01
N PHE A 345 -10.94 30.00 0.53
CA PHE A 345 -10.43 31.34 0.34
C PHE A 345 -8.91 31.28 0.15
N GLY A 346 -8.47 31.30 -1.10
CA GLY A 346 -7.06 31.39 -1.49
C GLY A 346 -6.89 31.17 -2.97
#